data_AF-A0A355DNN8-F1
#
_entry.id   AF-A0A355DNN8-F1
#
_cell.length_a   1.000
_cell.length_b   1.000
_cell.length_c   1.000
_cell.angle_alpha   90.00
_cell.angle_beta   90.00
_cell.angle_gamma   90.00
#
_symmetry.space_group_name_H-M   'P 1'
#
loop_
_entity.id
_entity.type
_entity.pdbx_description
1 polymer ?
#
loop_
_entity_poly.entity_id
_entity_poly.type
_entity_poly.pdbx_seq_one_letter_code
_entity_poly.pdbx_strand_id
1 'polypeptide(L)'
;LALGCSHGTGIGFDSSTGFILRNGAERSPDAAWVKLEKWNRLTPQQQEKFAPICPDFVVELRSLSDKLKPLKTKMQEYIENGALLGLLIDRKKRRVYIYSPGVSVECLDNPATVSGDPVLPGFVLDLSKIW
;
A
#
# COMPACT_ATOMS: atom_id res chain seq x y z
N LEU A 1 -10.53 3.43 2.49
CA LEU A 1 -10.01 2.27 1.74
C LEU A 1 -9.76 1.17 2.76
N ALA A 2 -10.18 -0.07 2.49
CA ALA A 2 -9.85 -1.19 3.36
C ALA A 2 -9.34 -2.33 2.48
N LEU A 3 -8.13 -2.79 2.73
CA LEU A 3 -7.62 -4.02 2.13
C LEU A 3 -8.22 -5.18 2.93
N GLY A 4 -9.02 -6.00 2.28
CA GLY A 4 -9.75 -7.08 2.96
C GLY A 4 -8.81 -8.13 3.56
N CYS A 5 -9.18 -8.69 4.72
CA CYS A 5 -8.57 -9.90 5.27
C CYS A 5 -9.06 -11.18 4.57
N SER A 6 -9.71 -11.05 3.40
CA SER A 6 -10.38 -12.15 2.71
C SER A 6 -9.36 -13.26 2.47
N HIS A 7 -9.64 -14.43 3.03
CA HIS A 7 -8.84 -15.67 3.01
C HIS A 7 -7.83 -15.89 4.15
N GLY A 8 -7.69 -14.99 5.13
CA GLY A 8 -6.85 -15.24 6.30
C GLY A 8 -5.35 -15.32 6.01
N THR A 9 -4.92 -14.85 4.84
CA THR A 9 -3.53 -14.86 4.38
C THR A 9 -2.72 -13.67 4.92
N GLY A 10 -3.38 -12.69 5.54
CA GLY A 10 -2.76 -11.49 6.10
C GLY A 10 -3.74 -10.57 6.82
N ILE A 11 -3.22 -9.42 7.24
CA ILE A 11 -3.94 -8.41 8.03
C ILE A 11 -3.96 -7.11 7.24
N GLY A 12 -5.16 -6.54 7.07
CA GLY A 12 -5.36 -5.20 6.53
C GLY A 12 -5.29 -4.14 7.62
N PHE A 13 -4.73 -2.99 7.29
CA PHE A 13 -4.55 -1.84 8.16
C PHE A 13 -5.08 -0.58 7.48
N ASP A 14 -5.64 0.33 8.28
CA ASP A 14 -6.10 1.63 7.83
C ASP A 14 -5.04 2.73 8.02
N SER A 15 -5.42 3.98 7.71
CA SER A 15 -4.53 5.15 7.74
C SER A 15 -3.99 5.53 9.12
N SER A 16 -4.51 4.94 10.21
CA SER A 16 -4.04 5.20 11.57
C SER A 16 -2.84 4.34 11.98
N THR A 17 -2.53 3.29 11.19
CA THR A 17 -1.44 2.37 11.52
C THR A 17 -0.11 2.83 10.93
N GLY A 18 0.87 3.07 11.81
CA GLY A 18 2.24 3.38 11.44
C GLY A 18 3.15 2.16 11.34
N PHE A 19 4.15 2.28 10.47
CA PHE A 19 5.17 1.27 10.20
C PHE A 19 6.56 1.94 10.22
N ILE A 20 7.56 1.23 10.76
CA ILE A 20 8.97 1.62 10.66
C ILE A 20 9.61 0.75 9.58
N LEU A 21 10.03 1.39 8.48
CA LEU A 21 10.69 0.73 7.37
C LEU A 21 12.15 0.39 7.70
N ARG A 22 12.80 -0.45 6.88
CA ARG A 22 14.21 -0.87 7.10
C ARG A 22 15.19 0.29 7.08
N ASN A 23 14.91 1.33 6.32
CA ASN A 23 15.68 2.58 6.29
C ASN A 23 15.39 3.52 7.47
N GLY A 24 14.56 3.12 8.44
CA GLY A 24 14.16 3.91 9.60
C GLY A 24 13.03 4.90 9.35
N ALA A 25 12.49 4.99 8.13
CA ALA A 25 11.38 5.88 7.84
C ALA A 25 10.09 5.42 8.55
N GLU A 26 9.41 6.36 9.20
CA GLU A 26 8.07 6.16 9.72
C GLU A 26 7.02 6.48 8.65
N ARG A 27 6.10 5.55 8.44
CA ARG A 27 5.11 5.61 7.37
C ARG A 27 3.75 5.12 7.82
N SER A 28 2.73 5.90 7.48
CA SER A 28 1.32 5.54 7.64
C SER A 28 0.66 5.67 6.26
N PRO A 29 0.47 4.56 5.52
CA PRO A 29 -0.25 4.57 4.24
C PRO A 29 -1.75 4.67 4.45
N ASP A 30 -2.51 5.10 3.44
CA ASP A 30 -3.98 5.18 3.54
C ASP A 30 -4.64 3.81 3.70
N ALA A 31 -4.01 2.76 3.16
CA ALA A 31 -4.27 1.39 3.52
C ALA A 31 -3.01 0.54 3.33
N ALA A 32 -2.85 -0.48 4.16
CA ALA A 32 -1.76 -1.43 4.07
C ALA A 32 -2.26 -2.86 4.28
N TRP A 33 -1.53 -3.82 3.74
CA TRP A 33 -1.74 -5.23 4.01
C TRP A 33 -0.40 -5.92 4.22
N VAL A 34 -0.38 -6.77 5.23
CA VAL A 34 0.81 -7.52 5.66
C VAL A 34 0.46 -9.00 5.66
N LYS A 35 1.32 -9.84 5.05
CA LYS A 35 1.18 -11.29 5.13
C LYS A 35 1.18 -11.76 6.58
N LEU A 36 0.32 -12.72 6.90
CA LEU A 36 0.12 -13.18 8.28
C LEU A 36 1.41 -13.79 8.85
N GLU A 37 2.16 -14.52 8.03
CA GLU A 37 3.47 -15.07 8.41
C GLU A 37 4.49 -13.99 8.81
N LYS A 38 4.41 -12.80 8.21
CA LYS A 38 5.33 -11.69 8.43
C LYS A 38 4.93 -10.93 9.69
N TRP A 39 3.63 -10.73 9.88
CA TRP A 39 3.05 -10.13 11.07
C TRP A 39 3.31 -10.97 12.33
N ASN A 40 3.09 -12.28 12.26
CA ASN A 40 3.26 -13.19 13.40
C ASN A 40 4.72 -13.38 13.85
N ARG A 41 5.70 -12.89 13.08
CA ARG A 41 7.11 -12.83 13.52
C ARG A 41 7.40 -11.66 14.45
N LEU A 42 6.51 -10.68 14.51
CA LEU A 42 6.63 -9.54 15.43
C LEU A 42 6.24 -9.96 16.84
N THR A 43 6.92 -9.42 17.84
CA THR A 43 6.50 -9.58 19.23
C THR A 43 5.20 -8.80 19.48
N PRO A 44 4.39 -9.17 20.50
CA PRO A 44 3.20 -8.40 20.86
C PRO A 44 3.47 -6.90 21.06
N GLN A 45 4.59 -6.55 21.71
CA GLN A 45 4.97 -5.15 21.94
C GLN A 45 5.31 -4.40 20.64
N GLN A 46 5.83 -5.10 19.63
CA GLN A 46 6.08 -4.52 18.31
C GLN A 46 4.77 -4.27 17.53
N GLN A 47 3.73 -5.07 17.79
CA GLN A 47 2.42 -4.94 17.15
C GLN A 47 1.57 -3.80 17.76
N GLU A 48 1.86 -3.39 19.00
CA GLU A 48 1.13 -2.32 19.74
C GLU A 48 1.60 -0.89 19.43
N LYS A 49 2.71 -0.74 18.69
CA LYS A 49 3.31 0.55 18.31
C LYS A 49 3.46 0.62 16.78
N PHE A 50 4.27 1.55 16.28
CA PHE A 50 4.66 1.52 14.87
C PHE A 50 5.45 0.25 14.61
N ALA A 51 4.85 -0.66 13.85
CA ALA A 51 5.40 -1.99 13.65
C ALA A 51 6.68 -1.91 12.80
N PRO A 52 7.81 -2.51 13.22
CA PRO A 52 9.08 -2.46 12.49
C PRO A 52 9.08 -3.42 11.30
N ILE A 53 8.20 -3.15 10.34
CA ILE A 53 7.88 -4.00 9.21
C ILE A 53 7.44 -3.13 8.02
N CYS A 54 7.92 -3.43 6.81
CA CYS A 54 7.34 -2.85 5.61
C CYS A 54 6.09 -3.66 5.20
N PRO A 55 4.93 -3.02 4.90
CA PRO A 55 3.79 -3.75 4.38
C PRO A 55 4.08 -4.43 3.03
N ASP A 56 3.41 -5.54 2.74
CA ASP A 56 3.58 -6.25 1.47
C ASP A 56 2.79 -5.57 0.34
N PHE A 57 1.66 -4.95 0.68
CA PHE A 57 0.85 -4.13 -0.22
C PHE A 57 0.49 -2.81 0.45
N VAL A 58 0.75 -1.69 -0.22
CA VAL A 58 0.39 -0.33 0.22
C VAL A 58 -0.50 0.38 -0.79
N VAL A 59 -1.42 1.20 -0.30
CA VAL A 59 -2.24 2.11 -1.11
C VAL A 59 -2.10 3.53 -0.55
N GLU A 60 -1.85 4.48 -1.44
CA GLU A 60 -1.83 5.92 -1.16
C GLU A 60 -2.85 6.63 -2.03
N LEU A 61 -3.64 7.50 -1.41
CA LEU A 61 -4.64 8.33 -2.05
C LEU A 61 -4.11 9.76 -2.11
N ARG A 62 -3.90 10.27 -3.32
CA ARG A 62 -3.53 11.67 -3.48
C ARG A 62 -4.71 12.58 -3.12
N SER A 63 -4.56 13.37 -2.06
CA SER A 63 -5.54 14.37 -1.66
C SER A 63 -5.48 15.64 -2.54
N LEU A 64 -6.39 16.57 -2.31
CA LEU A 64 -6.46 17.83 -3.05
C LEU A 64 -5.28 18.76 -2.77
N SER A 65 -4.66 18.70 -1.59
CA SER A 65 -3.47 19.51 -1.26
C SER A 65 -2.16 18.86 -1.73
N ASP A 66 -2.19 17.55 -2.01
CA ASP A 66 -0.95 16.82 -2.27
C ASP A 66 -0.31 17.10 -3.63
N LYS A 67 1.03 17.20 -3.57
CA LYS A 67 1.90 17.20 -4.73
C LYS A 67 2.18 15.76 -5.14
N LEU A 68 2.12 15.48 -6.44
CA LEU A 68 2.31 14.12 -6.96
C LEU A 68 3.75 13.61 -6.78
N LYS A 69 4.76 14.46 -6.98
CA LYS A 69 6.17 14.05 -6.93
C LYS A 69 6.58 13.47 -5.58
N PRO A 70 6.29 14.11 -4.42
CA PRO A 70 6.55 13.51 -3.11
C PRO A 70 5.87 12.15 -2.91
N LEU A 71 4.62 11.99 -3.35
CA LEU A 71 3.93 10.71 -3.26
C LEU A 71 4.61 9.63 -4.11
N LYS A 72 5.03 9.96 -5.33
CA LYS A 72 5.80 9.02 -6.17
C LYS A 72 7.11 8.60 -5.51
N THR A 73 7.81 9.52 -4.84
CA THR A 73 9.01 9.22 -4.05
C THR A 73 8.67 8.32 -2.86
N LYS A 74 7.58 8.58 -2.14
CA LYS A 74 7.08 7.74 -1.04
C LYS A 74 6.77 6.31 -1.52
N MET A 75 6.12 6.16 -2.67
CA MET A 75 5.85 4.86 -3.27
C MET A 75 7.12 4.08 -3.62
N GLN A 76 8.10 4.76 -4.21
CA GLN A 76 9.40 4.16 -4.53
C GLN A 76 10.12 3.68 -3.26
N GLU A 77 10.09 4.48 -2.19
CA GLU A 77 10.66 4.11 -0.90
C GLU A 77 10.02 2.84 -0.30
N TYR A 78 8.69 2.68 -0.40
CA TYR A 78 8.05 1.44 0.04
C TYR A 78 8.58 0.23 -0.74
N ILE A 79 8.71 0.32 -2.06
CA ILE A 79 9.25 -0.78 -2.89
C ILE A 79 10.69 -1.11 -2.50
N GLU A 80 11.54 -0.10 -2.31
CA GLU A 80 12.94 -0.28 -1.88
C GLU A 80 13.06 -0.91 -0.49
N ASN A 81 12.06 -0.71 0.36
CA ASN A 81 12.00 -1.28 1.71
C ASN A 81 11.26 -2.63 1.78
N GLY A 82 10.82 -3.17 0.65
CA GLY A 82 10.32 -4.54 0.52
C GLY A 82 8.81 -4.69 0.32
N ALA A 83 8.08 -3.62 0.01
CA ALA A 83 6.72 -3.75 -0.49
C ALA A 83 6.72 -4.45 -1.86
N LEU A 84 5.74 -5.32 -2.09
CA LEU A 84 5.61 -6.10 -3.31
C LEU A 84 4.63 -5.45 -4.30
N LEU A 85 3.67 -4.67 -3.79
CA LEU A 85 2.73 -3.91 -4.58
C LEU A 85 2.49 -2.54 -3.93
N GLY A 86 2.48 -1.50 -4.75
CA GLY A 86 2.07 -0.17 -4.35
C GLY A 86 1.09 0.44 -5.34
N LEU A 87 -0.05 0.94 -4.86
CA LEU A 87 -1.01 1.68 -5.67
C LEU A 87 -1.06 3.14 -5.22
N LEU A 88 -0.70 4.07 -6.11
CA LEU A 88 -0.90 5.50 -5.91
C LEU A 88 -2.08 5.99 -6.75
N ILE A 89 -3.15 6.38 -6.08
CA ILE A 89 -4.42 6.79 -6.67
C ILE A 89 -4.45 8.32 -6.78
N ASP A 90 -4.28 8.84 -8.00
CA ASP A 90 -4.36 10.26 -8.32
C ASP A 90 -5.79 10.65 -8.73
N ARG A 91 -6.63 10.95 -7.74
CA ARG A 91 -8.04 11.35 -7.97
C ARG A 91 -8.19 12.58 -8.86
N LYS A 92 -7.23 13.52 -8.82
CA LYS A 92 -7.27 14.74 -9.64
C LYS A 92 -7.19 14.44 -11.13
N LYS A 93 -6.44 13.41 -11.50
CA LYS A 93 -6.23 13.00 -12.88
C LYS A 93 -6.93 11.69 -13.22
N ARG A 94 -7.64 11.09 -12.26
CA ARG A 94 -8.20 9.73 -12.32
C ARG A 94 -7.18 8.72 -12.83
N ARG A 95 -5.98 8.71 -12.25
CA ARG A 95 -4.91 7.78 -12.63
C ARG A 95 -4.56 6.88 -11.46
N VAL A 96 -4.13 5.67 -11.78
CA VAL A 96 -3.47 4.79 -10.80
C VAL A 96 -2.07 4.50 -11.28
N TYR A 97 -1.10 4.76 -10.42
CA TYR A 97 0.29 4.35 -10.63
C TYR A 97 0.53 3.05 -9.85
N ILE A 98 1.03 2.03 -10.54
CA ILE A 98 1.27 0.70 -10.00
C ILE A 98 2.78 0.51 -9.87
N TYR A 99 3.21 0.20 -8.66
CA TYR A 99 4.60 0.00 -8.29
C TYR A 99 4.82 -1.46 -7.93
N SER A 100 5.85 -2.07 -8.53
CA SER A 100 6.30 -3.43 -8.23
C SER A 100 7.83 -3.51 -8.26
N PRO A 101 8.45 -4.41 -7.49
CA PRO A 101 9.91 -4.57 -7.46
C PRO A 101 10.50 -4.89 -8.84
N GLY A 102 11.60 -4.22 -9.18
CA GLY A 102 12.41 -4.55 -10.37
C GLY A 102 11.79 -4.21 -11.73
N VAL A 103 10.63 -3.55 -11.76
CA VAL A 103 9.94 -3.17 -13.00
C VAL A 103 9.62 -1.67 -13.03
N SER A 104 9.42 -1.13 -14.23
CA SER A 104 8.99 0.26 -14.40
C SER A 104 7.57 0.47 -13.89
N VAL A 105 7.32 1.64 -13.30
CA VAL A 105 5.98 2.05 -12.83
C VAL A 105 4.99 2.06 -13.99
N GLU A 106 3.90 1.31 -13.84
CA GLU A 106 2.77 1.35 -14.76
C GLU A 106 1.81 2.48 -14.38
N CYS A 107 1.15 3.09 -15.37
CA CYS A 107 0.16 4.13 -15.14
C CYS A 107 -1.11 3.83 -15.94
N LEU A 108 -2.18 3.54 -15.22
CA LEU A 108 -3.50 3.34 -15.79
C LEU A 108 -4.26 4.68 -15.81
N ASP A 109 -4.89 4.98 -16.93
CA ASP A 109 -5.72 6.18 -17.13
C ASP A 109 -7.21 5.82 -16.97
N ASN A 110 -7.84 6.46 -15.99
CA ASN A 110 -9.24 6.27 -15.59
C ASN A 110 -9.70 4.79 -15.49
N PRO A 111 -8.95 3.90 -14.82
CA PRO A 111 -9.38 2.51 -14.68
C PRO A 111 -10.65 2.42 -13.82
N ALA A 112 -11.54 1.49 -14.17
CA ALA A 112 -12.70 1.15 -13.35
C ALA A 112 -12.29 0.31 -12.13
N THR A 113 -11.33 -0.60 -12.32
CA THR A 113 -10.82 -1.49 -11.28
C THR A 113 -9.31 -1.68 -11.39
N VAL A 114 -8.66 -2.07 -10.29
CA VAL A 114 -7.25 -2.47 -10.26
C VAL A 114 -7.09 -3.73 -9.42
N SER A 115 -6.37 -4.73 -9.93
CA SER A 115 -6.12 -5.99 -9.21
C SER A 115 -4.99 -5.84 -8.18
N GLY A 116 -5.12 -6.57 -7.07
CA GLY A 116 -4.04 -6.80 -6.08
C GLY A 116 -3.21 -8.04 -6.35
N ASP A 117 -3.51 -8.80 -7.41
CA ASP A 117 -2.80 -10.02 -7.75
C ASP A 117 -1.35 -9.74 -8.18
N PRO A 118 -0.41 -10.66 -7.89
CA PRO A 118 -0.56 -11.87 -7.09
C PRO A 118 -0.35 -11.62 -5.59
N VAL A 119 -0.12 -10.38 -5.15
CA VAL A 119 0.29 -10.05 -3.78
C VAL A 119 -0.83 -10.25 -2.78
N LEU A 120 -2.03 -9.81 -3.12
CA LEU A 120 -3.26 -10.09 -2.39
C LEU A 120 -4.25 -10.81 -3.32
N PRO A 121 -4.17 -12.15 -3.39
CA PRO A 121 -4.92 -12.92 -4.37
C PRO A 121 -6.42 -12.67 -4.36
N GLY A 122 -6.99 -12.42 -5.53
CA GLY A 122 -8.43 -12.20 -5.72
C GLY A 122 -8.95 -10.84 -5.25
N PHE A 123 -8.09 -9.98 -4.70
CA PHE A 123 -8.47 -8.61 -4.38
C PHE A 123 -8.59 -7.76 -5.65
N VAL A 124 -9.72 -7.07 -5.77
CA VAL A 124 -9.96 -6.09 -6.83
C VAL A 124 -10.45 -4.81 -6.19
N LEU A 125 -9.70 -3.73 -6.40
CA LEU A 125 -10.10 -2.40 -5.97
C LEU A 125 -11.06 -1.79 -7.00
N ASP A 126 -12.31 -1.61 -6.60
CA ASP A 126 -13.32 -0.87 -7.38
C ASP A 126 -13.11 0.64 -7.18
N LEU A 127 -12.70 1.33 -8.25
CA LEU A 127 -12.38 2.76 -8.25
C LEU A 127 -13.58 3.63 -8.62
N SER A 128 -14.70 3.03 -9.08
CA SER A 128 -15.93 3.78 -9.39
C SER A 128 -16.47 4.56 -8.18
N LYS A 129 -16.16 4.08 -6.96
CA LYS A 129 -16.55 4.72 -5.69
C LYS A 129 -15.52 5.72 -5.16
N ILE A 130 -14.38 5.89 -5.84
CA ILE A 130 -13.26 6.75 -5.41
C ILE A 130 -13.13 8.01 -6.29
N TRP A 131 -13.46 7.87 -7.57
CA TRP A 131 -13.45 8.95 -8.59
C TRP A 131 -14.53 10.01 -8.42
#